data_AF-A0A5Q4BHV7-F1
#
_entry.id   AF-A0A5Q4BHV7-F1
#
_cell.length_a   1.000
_cell.length_b   1.000
_cell.length_c   1.000
_cell.angle_alpha   90.00
_cell.angle_beta   90.00
_cell.angle_gamma   90.00
#
_symmetry.space_group_name_H-M   'P 1'
#
loop_
_entity.id
_entity.type
_entity.pdbx_description
1 polymer ?
#
loop_
_entity_poly.entity_id
_entity_poly.type
_entity_poly.pdbx_seq_one_letter_code
_entity_poly.pdbx_strand_id
1 'polypeptide(L)'
;MDTSRDSSNLLDTHNRLIADVLSRFRMLTMLATIQAEGERKNAEPQTVAVTGMSMQMEFEGLHTSIKDLLALSRRLKELWLFGKLGRGEGDARIQADKLQADVVRCAELLNAIQESRYAGLASAAGGKWAPTGRPETASAYAEGAASAAAAAAAAAAPPPANPIAAPNGNGNDAGAA
;
A
#
# COMPACT_ATOMS: atom_id res chain seq x y z
N MET A 1 -7.59 4.39 17.60
CA MET A 1 -7.68 5.80 18.06
C MET A 1 -6.26 6.41 18.13
N ASP A 2 -5.36 5.98 17.24
CA ASP A 2 -3.90 6.00 17.50
C ASP A 2 -3.11 6.94 16.59
N THR A 3 -3.72 7.41 15.49
CA THR A 3 -3.08 8.30 14.51
C THR A 3 -2.64 9.65 15.09
N SER A 4 -3.35 10.19 16.08
CA SER A 4 -2.97 11.46 16.72
C SER A 4 -1.73 11.33 17.61
N ARG A 5 -1.46 10.14 18.14
CA ARG A 5 -0.29 9.86 18.98
C ARG A 5 0.96 9.71 18.11
N ASP A 6 0.82 9.04 16.97
CA ASP A 6 1.89 8.90 15.97
C ASP A 6 2.25 10.24 15.31
N SER A 7 1.27 11.11 15.03
CA SER A 7 1.54 12.43 14.46
C SER A 7 2.24 13.37 15.44
N SER A 8 1.89 13.33 16.73
CA SER A 8 2.57 14.10 17.78
C SER A 8 4.04 13.66 17.89
N ASN A 9 4.28 12.35 17.94
CA ASN A 9 5.63 11.79 18.02
C ASN A 9 6.50 12.16 16.79
N LEU A 10 5.90 12.26 15.61
CA LEU A 10 6.58 12.67 14.39
C LEU A 10 7.03 14.15 14.45
N LEU A 11 6.15 15.05 14.91
CA LEU A 11 6.49 16.47 15.07
C LEU A 11 7.55 16.67 16.16
N ASP A 12 7.46 15.94 17.26
CA ASP A 12 8.47 15.99 18.33
C ASP A 12 9.84 15.50 17.82
N THR A 13 9.85 14.42 17.03
CA THR A 13 11.06 13.90 16.39
C THR A 13 11.64 14.89 15.38
N HIS A 14 10.80 15.52 14.56
CA HIS A 14 11.21 16.57 13.61
C HIS A 14 11.86 17.76 14.33
N ASN A 15 11.20 18.29 15.36
CA ASN A 15 11.69 19.45 16.12
C ASN A 15 13.01 19.13 16.83
N ARG A 16 13.14 17.93 17.39
CA ARG A 16 14.40 17.44 17.97
C ARG A 16 15.52 17.39 16.93
N LEU A 17 15.26 16.83 15.75
CA LEU A 17 16.26 16.71 14.69
C LEU A 17 16.70 18.08 14.17
N ILE A 18 15.78 19.02 13.95
CA ILE A 18 16.12 20.40 13.57
C ILE A 18 16.97 21.07 14.64
N ALA A 19 16.61 20.94 15.91
CA ALA A 19 17.39 21.49 17.01
C ALA A 19 18.82 20.91 17.03
N ASP A 20 18.96 19.60 16.80
CA ASP A 20 20.26 18.94 16.75
C ASP A 20 21.10 19.42 15.55
N VAL A 21 20.50 19.55 14.35
CA VAL A 21 21.17 20.13 13.17
C VAL A 21 21.70 21.53 13.46
N LEU A 22 20.84 22.42 14.00
CA LEU A 22 21.22 23.80 14.28
C LEU A 22 22.30 23.90 15.37
N SER A 23 22.18 23.09 16.43
CA SER A 23 23.15 23.04 17.52
C SER A 23 24.53 22.59 17.04
N ARG A 24 24.59 21.49 16.28
CA ARG A 24 25.83 20.95 15.72
C ARG A 24 26.47 21.88 14.70
N PHE A 25 25.68 22.52 13.85
CA PHE A 25 26.18 23.53 12.91
C PHE A 25 26.82 24.73 13.64
N ARG A 26 26.20 25.20 14.73
CA ARG A 26 26.76 26.25 15.58
C ARG A 26 28.08 25.79 16.21
N MET A 27 28.14 24.56 16.74
CA MET A 27 29.38 24.01 17.31
C MET A 27 30.49 23.88 16.25
N LEU A 28 30.16 23.41 15.04
CA LEU A 28 31.11 23.31 13.93
C LEU A 28 31.69 24.68 13.56
N THR A 29 30.85 25.71 13.49
CA THR A 29 31.29 27.08 13.22
C THR A 29 32.22 27.60 14.31
N MET A 30 31.89 27.32 15.58
CA MET A 30 32.72 27.69 16.73
C MET A 30 34.08 26.99 16.70
N LEU A 31 34.12 25.68 16.49
CA LEU A 31 35.36 24.90 16.37
C LEU A 31 36.23 25.42 15.22
N ALA A 32 35.64 25.72 14.06
CA ALA A 32 36.36 26.30 12.93
C ALA A 32 36.99 27.66 13.27
N THR A 33 36.29 28.53 14.01
CA THR A 33 36.86 29.81 14.46
C THR A 33 37.99 29.63 15.48
N ILE A 34 37.87 28.63 16.37
CA ILE A 34 38.93 28.29 17.34
C ILE A 34 40.18 27.78 16.63
N GLN A 35 40.03 26.94 15.60
CA GLN A 35 41.16 26.49 14.78
C GLN A 35 41.83 27.64 14.05
N ALA A 36 41.06 28.54 13.42
CA ALA A 36 41.59 29.69 12.70
C ALA A 36 42.34 30.67 13.62
N GLU A 37 41.89 30.85 14.86
CA GLU A 37 42.64 31.61 15.85
C GLU A 37 43.86 30.87 16.39
N GLY A 38 43.77 29.55 16.55
CA GLY A 38 44.85 28.69 17.04
C GLY A 38 46.05 28.64 16.08
N GLU A 39 45.80 28.56 14.77
CA GLU A 39 46.86 28.62 13.74
C GLU A 39 47.58 29.97 13.74
N ARG A 40 46.87 31.08 14.00
CA ARG A 40 47.46 32.43 14.05
C ARG A 40 48.28 32.69 15.31
N LYS A 41 47.97 32.00 16.41
CA LYS A 41 48.56 32.25 17.74
C LYS A 41 49.63 31.22 18.17
N ASN A 42 50.10 30.33 17.27
CA ASN A 42 50.96 29.20 17.62
C ASN A 42 50.38 28.38 18.79
N ALA A 43 49.10 28.02 18.71
CA ALA A 43 48.46 27.21 19.73
C ALA A 43 49.15 25.84 19.89
N GLU A 44 49.16 25.33 21.13
CA GLU A 44 49.65 23.99 21.46
C GLU A 44 49.11 22.95 20.47
N PRO A 45 49.98 22.12 19.84
CA PRO A 45 49.55 21.15 18.81
C PRO A 45 48.49 20.16 19.31
N GLN A 46 48.47 19.90 20.62
CA GLN A 46 47.44 19.07 21.26
C GLN A 46 46.05 19.70 21.14
N THR A 47 45.93 21.02 21.31
CA THR A 47 44.66 21.75 21.22
C THR A 47 44.13 21.78 19.79
N VAL A 48 45.01 21.93 18.81
CA VAL A 48 44.64 21.91 17.38
C VAL A 48 44.12 20.53 16.98
N ALA A 49 44.79 19.45 17.43
CA ALA A 49 44.37 18.07 17.16
C ALA A 49 43.00 17.75 17.78
N VAL A 50 42.77 18.13 19.05
CA VAL A 50 41.47 17.92 19.73
C VAL A 50 40.35 18.72 19.04
N THR A 51 40.64 19.94 18.60
CA THR A 51 39.65 20.75 17.88
C THR A 51 39.31 20.11 16.52
N GLY A 52 40.29 19.54 15.82
CA GLY A 52 40.06 18.79 14.58
C GLY A 52 39.24 17.52 14.79
N MET A 53 39.53 16.76 15.84
CA MET A 53 38.74 15.56 16.17
C MET A 53 37.31 15.91 16.57
N SER A 54 37.13 16.98 17.36
CA SER A 54 35.81 17.50 17.72
C SER A 54 35.04 17.96 16.48
N MET A 55 35.71 18.63 15.54
CA MET A 55 35.09 19.09 14.30
C MET A 55 34.57 17.92 13.44
N GLN A 56 35.38 16.86 13.31
CA GLN A 56 34.97 15.65 12.60
C GLN A 56 33.76 14.97 13.28
N MET A 57 33.78 14.87 14.61
CA MET A 57 32.68 14.27 15.37
C MET A 57 31.37 15.05 15.21
N GLU A 58 31.43 16.37 15.25
CA GLU A 58 30.24 17.21 15.03
C GLU A 58 29.74 17.14 13.58
N PHE A 59 30.64 16.99 12.60
CA PHE A 59 30.25 16.79 11.21
C PHE A 59 29.53 15.45 10.99
N GLU A 60 30.03 14.35 11.56
CA GLU A 60 29.38 13.04 11.49
C GLU A 60 28.02 13.04 12.19
N GLY A 61 27.92 13.71 13.34
CA GLY A 61 26.66 13.90 14.04
C GLY A 61 25.64 14.71 13.23
N LEU A 62 26.09 15.78 12.58
CA LEU A 62 25.27 16.61 11.69
C LEU A 62 24.74 15.79 10.50
N HIS A 63 25.63 15.04 9.85
CA HIS A 63 25.30 14.18 8.73
C HIS A 63 24.27 13.09 9.11
N THR A 64 24.42 12.50 10.30
CA THR A 64 23.47 11.52 10.83
C THR A 64 22.11 12.16 11.09
N SER A 65 22.06 13.34 11.73
CA SER A 65 20.81 14.06 11.98
C SER A 65 20.06 14.43 10.68
N ILE A 66 20.80 14.82 9.63
CA ILE A 66 20.22 15.07 8.30
C ILE A 66 19.67 13.78 7.67
N LYS A 67 20.40 12.66 7.76
CA LYS A 67 19.89 11.36 7.28
C LYS A 67 18.61 10.95 7.99
N ASP A 68 18.54 11.17 9.30
CA ASP A 68 17.34 10.88 10.10
C ASP A 68 16.17 11.78 9.70
N LEU A 69 16.40 13.05 9.34
CA LEU A 69 15.37 13.92 8.75
C LEU A 69 14.88 13.39 7.40
N LEU A 70 15.78 12.92 6.53
CA LEU A 70 15.38 12.30 5.27
C LEU A 70 14.57 11.02 5.49
N ALA A 71 14.98 10.17 6.45
CA ALA A 71 14.24 8.97 6.83
C ALA A 71 12.84 9.31 7.38
N LEU A 72 12.73 10.35 8.20
CA LEU A 72 11.45 10.88 8.68
C LEU A 72 10.57 11.35 7.51
N SER A 73 11.15 12.03 6.52
CA SER A 73 10.42 12.47 5.33
C SER A 73 9.91 11.29 4.50
N ARG A 74 10.68 10.19 4.45
CA ARG A 74 10.26 8.94 3.80
C ARG A 74 9.11 8.31 4.55
N ARG A 75 9.20 8.19 5.87
CA ARG A 75 8.12 7.68 6.72
C ARG A 75 6.85 8.52 6.61
N LEU A 76 6.98 9.85 6.53
CA LEU A 76 5.85 10.74 6.28
C LEU A 76 5.23 10.42 4.91
N LYS A 77 6.03 10.35 3.84
CA LYS A 77 5.54 9.99 2.51
C LYS A 77 4.88 8.60 2.50
N GLU A 78 5.42 7.62 3.20
CA GLU A 78 4.80 6.30 3.38
C GLU A 78 3.46 6.38 4.13
N LEU A 79 3.34 7.22 5.16
CA LEU A 79 2.05 7.50 5.80
C LEU A 79 1.06 8.20 4.86
N TRP A 80 1.52 8.99 3.89
CA TRP A 80 0.67 9.58 2.86
C TRP A 80 0.30 8.59 1.75
N LEU A 81 1.23 7.73 1.34
CA LEU A 81 1.06 6.74 0.26
C LEU A 81 0.33 5.47 0.71
N PHE A 82 0.47 5.09 1.97
CA PHE A 82 -0.23 3.96 2.61
C PHE A 82 -1.32 4.43 3.58
N GLY A 83 -1.49 5.74 3.75
CA GLY A 83 -2.53 6.30 4.60
C GLY A 83 -3.90 6.07 4.00
N LYS A 84 -4.73 5.23 4.64
CA LYS A 84 -6.12 4.90 4.28
C LYS A 84 -6.45 5.00 2.77
N LEU A 85 -5.56 4.54 1.88
CA LEU A 85 -5.99 4.08 0.56
C LEU A 85 -6.79 2.81 0.85
N GLY A 86 -8.12 2.94 0.89
CA GLY A 86 -9.00 1.81 1.16
C GLY A 86 -10.30 2.18 1.84
N ARG A 87 -10.39 3.30 2.57
CA ARG A 87 -11.69 3.74 3.11
C ARG A 87 -12.61 4.21 2.00
N GLY A 88 -12.05 4.85 0.97
CA GLY A 88 -12.78 5.19 -0.25
C GLY A 88 -12.98 4.04 -1.22
N GLU A 89 -12.14 3.00 -1.22
CA GLU A 89 -12.26 1.88 -2.16
C GLU A 89 -13.36 0.89 -1.74
N GLY A 90 -13.47 0.59 -0.45
CA GLY A 90 -14.59 -0.20 0.08
C GLY A 90 -15.93 0.51 -0.12
N ASP A 91 -16.00 1.80 0.23
CA ASP A 91 -17.22 2.60 0.05
C ASP A 91 -17.54 2.84 -1.43
N ALA A 92 -16.54 3.06 -2.29
CA ALA A 92 -16.76 3.21 -3.74
C ALA A 92 -17.21 1.90 -4.38
N ARG A 93 -16.68 0.74 -3.94
CA ARG A 93 -17.13 -0.56 -4.43
C ARG A 93 -18.54 -0.88 -3.97
N ILE A 94 -18.86 -0.61 -2.71
CA ILE A 94 -20.22 -0.76 -2.17
C ILE A 94 -21.21 0.18 -2.88
N GLN A 95 -20.80 1.42 -3.19
CA GLN A 95 -21.64 2.35 -3.97
C GLN A 95 -21.79 1.91 -5.43
N ALA A 96 -20.73 1.37 -6.04
CA ALA A 96 -20.80 0.82 -7.39
C ALA A 96 -21.73 -0.41 -7.46
N ASP A 97 -21.67 -1.30 -6.48
CA ASP A 97 -22.55 -2.48 -6.39
C ASP A 97 -24.02 -2.07 -6.19
N LYS A 98 -24.28 -1.07 -5.33
CA LYS A 98 -25.62 -0.49 -5.15
C LYS A 98 -26.14 0.18 -6.42
N LEU A 99 -25.30 0.99 -7.07
CA LEU A 99 -25.64 1.66 -8.32
C LEU A 99 -25.96 0.64 -9.41
N GLN A 100 -25.19 -0.45 -9.51
CA GLN A 100 -25.44 -1.53 -10.45
C GLN A 100 -26.79 -2.21 -10.17
N ALA A 101 -27.10 -2.50 -8.91
CA ALA A 101 -28.38 -3.07 -8.51
C ALA A 101 -29.57 -2.14 -8.84
N ASP A 102 -29.39 -0.83 -8.62
CA ASP A 102 -30.41 0.17 -8.93
C ASP A 102 -30.62 0.34 -10.44
N VAL A 103 -29.55 0.27 -11.24
CA VAL A 103 -29.63 0.30 -12.71
C VAL A 103 -30.37 -0.93 -13.24
N VAL A 104 -30.10 -2.12 -12.71
CA VAL A 104 -30.81 -3.35 -13.09
C VAL A 104 -32.30 -3.22 -12.75
N ARG A 105 -32.63 -2.75 -11.54
CA ARG A 105 -34.03 -2.53 -11.13
C ARG A 105 -34.74 -1.48 -12.01
N CYS A 106 -34.06 -0.40 -12.38
CA CYS A 106 -34.61 0.60 -13.29
C CYS A 106 -34.87 0.03 -14.68
N ALA A 107 -33.97 -0.82 -15.19
CA ALA A 107 -34.15 -1.49 -16.47
C ALA A 107 -35.34 -2.47 -16.46
N GLU A 108 -35.52 -3.24 -15.38
CA GLU A 108 -36.67 -4.14 -15.20
C GLU A 108 -38.00 -3.37 -15.17
N LEU A 109 -38.07 -2.28 -14.39
CA LEU A 109 -39.26 -1.44 -14.32
C LEU A 109 -39.59 -0.79 -15.67
N LEU A 110 -38.56 -0.29 -16.37
CA LEU A 110 -38.75 0.28 -17.70
C LEU A 110 -39.26 -0.78 -18.68
N ASN A 111 -38.67 -1.98 -18.67
CA ASN A 111 -39.11 -3.09 -19.50
C ASN A 111 -40.57 -3.46 -19.22
N ALA A 112 -40.98 -3.56 -17.97
CA ALA A 112 -42.38 -3.87 -17.61
C ALA A 112 -43.37 -2.80 -18.09
N ILE A 113 -43.01 -1.51 -17.99
CA ILE A 113 -43.82 -0.41 -18.51
C ILE A 113 -43.94 -0.50 -20.04
N GLN A 114 -42.82 -0.73 -20.74
CA GLN A 114 -42.84 -0.92 -22.19
C GLN A 114 -43.69 -2.15 -22.57
N GLU A 115 -43.57 -3.25 -21.84
CA GLU A 115 -44.35 -4.48 -22.04
C GLU A 115 -45.84 -4.20 -21.99
N SER A 116 -46.30 -3.53 -20.92
CA SER A 116 -47.71 -3.21 -20.73
C SER A 116 -48.25 -2.28 -21.84
N ARG A 117 -47.45 -1.30 -22.25
CA ARG A 117 -47.82 -0.34 -23.30
C ARG A 117 -47.90 -1.02 -24.65
N TYR A 118 -46.91 -1.83 -25.01
CA TYR A 118 -46.89 -2.51 -26.30
C TYR A 118 -47.93 -3.64 -26.36
N ALA A 119 -48.17 -4.35 -25.26
CA ALA A 119 -49.25 -5.33 -25.17
C ALA A 119 -50.63 -4.66 -25.37
N GLY A 120 -50.87 -3.50 -24.76
CA GLY A 120 -52.10 -2.72 -24.96
C GLY A 120 -52.28 -2.25 -26.41
N LEU A 121 -51.22 -1.72 -27.04
CA LEU A 121 -51.25 -1.31 -28.44
C LEU A 121 -51.45 -2.49 -29.40
N ALA A 122 -50.79 -3.62 -29.15
CA ALA A 122 -50.97 -4.82 -29.96
C ALA A 122 -52.40 -5.34 -29.85
N SER A 123 -52.95 -5.39 -28.63
CA SER A 123 -54.33 -5.82 -28.39
C SER A 123 -55.33 -4.91 -29.11
N ALA A 124 -55.11 -3.59 -29.11
CA ALA A 124 -55.94 -2.63 -29.83
C ALA A 124 -55.87 -2.79 -31.36
N ALA A 125 -54.74 -3.28 -31.89
CA ALA A 125 -54.54 -3.58 -33.29
C ALA A 125 -54.93 -5.03 -33.68
N GLY A 126 -55.48 -5.82 -32.75
CA GLY A 126 -55.90 -7.21 -32.98
C GLY A 126 -54.75 -8.23 -32.99
N GLY A 127 -53.56 -7.87 -32.53
CA GLY A 127 -52.37 -8.73 -32.44
C GLY A 127 -51.94 -9.02 -31.00
N LYS A 128 -51.02 -9.99 -30.82
CA LYS A 128 -50.36 -10.27 -29.54
C LYS A 128 -48.92 -9.79 -29.58
N TRP A 129 -48.52 -8.98 -28.60
CA TRP A 129 -47.14 -8.53 -28.46
C TRP A 129 -46.24 -9.66 -27.93
N ALA A 130 -45.02 -9.74 -28.44
CA ALA A 130 -43.97 -10.63 -27.96
C ALA A 130 -42.64 -9.87 -27.89
N PRO A 131 -41.85 -9.98 -26.81
CA PRO A 131 -40.54 -9.36 -26.73
C PRO A 131 -39.59 -9.98 -27.75
N THR A 132 -39.11 -9.21 -28.72
CA THR A 132 -38.08 -9.66 -29.67
C THR A 132 -36.70 -9.50 -29.04
N GLY A 133 -36.41 -10.34 -28.03
CA GLY A 133 -35.07 -10.52 -27.47
C GLY A 133 -34.78 -12.01 -27.47
N ARG A 134 -33.82 -12.46 -28.29
CA ARG A 134 -33.38 -13.86 -28.37
C ARG A 134 -32.96 -14.32 -26.96
N PRO A 135 -33.63 -15.31 -26.34
CA PRO A 135 -33.23 -15.81 -25.01
C PRO A 135 -31.88 -16.57 -25.04
N GLU A 136 -31.40 -16.96 -26.22
CA GLU A 136 -30.18 -17.79 -26.34
C GLU A 136 -28.87 -17.02 -26.08
N THR A 137 -28.85 -15.70 -26.23
CA THR A 137 -27.63 -14.93 -25.93
C THR A 137 -27.42 -14.75 -24.43
N ALA A 138 -28.47 -14.71 -23.61
CA ALA A 138 -28.32 -14.65 -22.16
C ALA A 138 -27.78 -15.97 -21.58
N SER A 139 -28.18 -17.11 -22.14
CA SER A 139 -27.66 -18.44 -21.75
C SER A 139 -26.19 -18.64 -22.16
N ALA A 140 -25.81 -18.19 -23.36
CA ALA A 140 -24.44 -18.33 -23.86
C ALA A 140 -23.41 -17.50 -23.06
N TYR A 141 -23.79 -16.30 -22.57
CA TYR A 141 -22.93 -15.51 -21.69
C TYR A 141 -22.86 -16.06 -20.25
N ALA A 142 -23.92 -16.73 -19.77
CA ALA A 142 -23.92 -17.39 -18.45
C ALA A 142 -23.06 -18.67 -18.43
N GLU A 143 -23.11 -19.49 -19.49
CA GLU A 143 -22.24 -20.68 -19.63
C GLU A 143 -20.77 -20.29 -19.88
N GLY A 144 -20.52 -19.23 -20.65
CA GLY A 144 -19.18 -18.67 -20.85
C GLY A 144 -18.58 -18.15 -19.53
N ALA A 145 -19.36 -17.42 -18.74
CA ALA A 145 -18.92 -16.92 -17.43
C ALA A 145 -18.75 -18.04 -16.39
N ALA A 146 -19.60 -19.09 -16.41
CA ALA A 146 -19.45 -20.25 -15.56
C ALA A 146 -18.22 -21.09 -15.91
N SER A 147 -17.90 -21.26 -17.20
CA SER A 147 -16.68 -21.96 -17.63
C SER A 147 -15.40 -21.17 -17.33
N ALA A 148 -15.44 -19.84 -17.42
CA ALA A 148 -14.32 -18.96 -17.06
C ALA A 148 -14.10 -18.90 -15.54
N ALA A 149 -15.17 -18.91 -14.74
CA ALA A 149 -15.09 -19.01 -13.29
C ALA A 149 -14.60 -20.40 -12.83
N ALA A 150 -14.99 -21.48 -13.50
CA ALA A 150 -14.47 -22.82 -13.23
C ALA A 150 -12.99 -22.97 -13.62
N ALA A 151 -12.55 -22.37 -14.73
CA ALA A 151 -11.15 -22.34 -15.13
C ALA A 151 -10.28 -21.50 -14.18
N ALA A 152 -10.80 -20.37 -13.68
CA ALA A 152 -10.12 -19.54 -12.69
C ALA A 152 -10.06 -20.22 -11.31
N ALA A 153 -11.08 -20.97 -10.92
CA ALA A 153 -11.08 -21.77 -9.69
C ALA A 153 -10.11 -22.97 -9.77
N ALA A 154 -9.97 -23.59 -10.96
CA ALA A 154 -8.98 -24.65 -11.20
C ALA A 154 -7.54 -24.12 -11.20
N ALA A 155 -7.32 -22.88 -11.66
CA ALA A 155 -6.01 -22.22 -11.62
C ALA A 155 -5.63 -21.66 -10.24
N ALA A 156 -6.61 -21.45 -9.35
CA ALA A 156 -6.42 -20.96 -7.98
C ALA A 156 -6.34 -22.07 -6.92
N ALA A 157 -6.50 -23.35 -7.30
CA ALA A 157 -6.29 -24.47 -6.41
C ALA A 157 -4.78 -24.67 -6.17
N PRO A 158 -4.30 -24.75 -4.92
CA PRO A 158 -2.91 -25.09 -4.64
C PRO A 158 -2.60 -26.49 -5.20
N PRO A 159 -1.36 -26.73 -5.69
CA PRO A 159 -0.98 -28.04 -6.21
C PRO A 159 -1.23 -29.12 -5.14
N PRO A 160 -1.68 -30.33 -5.53
CA PRO A 160 -1.83 -31.41 -4.57
C PRO A 160 -0.49 -31.64 -3.90
N ALA A 161 -0.49 -31.58 -2.56
CA ALA A 161 0.68 -31.90 -1.76
C ALA A 161 1.20 -33.29 -2.19
N ASN A 162 2.45 -33.34 -2.64
CA ASN A 162 3.20 -34.58 -2.73
C ASN A 162 3.02 -35.33 -1.40
N PRO A 163 2.68 -36.63 -1.40
CA PRO A 163 2.78 -37.40 -0.18
C PRO A 163 4.26 -37.49 0.17
N ILE A 164 4.70 -36.64 1.09
CA ILE A 164 5.93 -36.85 1.86
C ILE A 164 5.67 -38.12 2.67
N ALA A 165 6.11 -39.26 2.14
CA ALA A 165 6.29 -40.46 2.93
C ALA A 165 7.29 -40.12 4.04
N ALA A 166 6.82 -40.22 5.28
CA ALA A 166 7.62 -40.07 6.48
C ALA A 166 8.81 -41.06 6.49
N PRO A 167 9.91 -40.74 7.19
CA PRO A 167 11.11 -41.57 7.21
C PRO A 167 10.87 -42.78 8.13
N ASN A 168 10.57 -43.94 7.54
CA ASN A 168 10.68 -45.19 8.28
C ASN A 168 12.15 -45.64 8.23
N GLY A 169 12.85 -45.34 9.32
CA GLY A 169 14.15 -45.93 9.61
C GLY A 169 14.02 -47.44 9.71
N ASN A 170 14.78 -48.15 8.89
CA ASN A 170 15.20 -49.51 9.14
C ASN A 170 16.67 -49.59 8.70
N GLY A 171 17.56 -49.29 9.65
CA GLY A 171 18.96 -49.70 9.55
C GLY A 171 19.00 -51.21 9.63
N ASN A 172 19.32 -51.86 8.51
CA ASN A 172 19.68 -53.26 8.50
C ASN A 172 21.18 -53.32 8.24
N ASP A 173 21.92 -53.47 9.34
CA ASP A 173 23.33 -53.82 9.35
C ASP A 173 23.55 -55.09 8.52
N ALA A 174 24.30 -54.94 7.43
CA ALA A 174 24.89 -56.04 6.68
C ALA A 174 26.41 -55.83 6.67
N GLY A 175 27.05 -56.31 7.74
CA GLY A 175 28.47 -56.64 7.83
C GLY A 175 28.56 -57.95 8.61
N ALA A 176 28.75 -59.07 7.91
CA ALA A 176 30.05 -59.69 7.67
C ALA A 176 30.53 -60.51 8.88
N ALA A 177 30.32 -61.82 8.75
CA ALA A 177 31.16 -62.85 9.36
C ALA A 177 32.55 -62.86 8.70
#